data_AF-A0A353FCX8-F1
#
_entry.id   AF-A0A353FCX8-F1
#
_cell.length_a   1.000
_cell.length_b   1.000
_cell.length_c   1.000
_cell.angle_alpha   90.00
_cell.angle_beta   90.00
_cell.angle_gamma   90.00
#
_symmetry.space_group_name_H-M   'P 1'
#
loop_
_entity.id
_entity.type
_entity.pdbx_description
1 polymer ?
#
loop_
_entity_poly.entity_id
_entity_poly.type
_entity_poly.pdbx_seq_one_letter_code
_entity_poly.pdbx_strand_id
1 'polypeptide(L)' 'SRYYKTQSNLPWALHIDGTFDYPSEKNSISDTYLNFNDWATSGGLNFSDWYLNLQGYRDGSKVY' A
#
# COMPACT_ATOMS: atom_id res chain seq x y z
N SER A 1 -0.66 24.98 -5.01
CA SER A 1 -1.91 24.29 -4.65
C SER A 1 -1.64 22.80 -4.43
N ARG A 2 -2.00 22.24 -3.27
CA ARG A 2 -1.95 20.79 -3.00
C ARG A 2 -3.31 20.41 -2.39
N TYR A 3 -4.10 19.62 -3.12
CA TYR A 3 -5.40 19.09 -2.67
C TYR A 3 -5.25 17.59 -2.32
N TYR A 4 -6.13 17.06 -1.45
CA TYR A 4 -6.23 15.63 -1.09
C TYR A 4 -5.01 14.99 -0.39
N LYS A 5 -4.27 15.78 0.38
CA LYS A 5 -3.15 15.28 1.20
C LYS A 5 -3.27 15.80 2.63
N THR A 6 -2.88 14.98 3.61
CA THR A 6 -2.67 15.47 4.98
C THR A 6 -1.51 16.46 5.01
N GLN A 7 -1.35 17.17 6.13
CA GLN A 7 -0.18 18.04 6.36
C GLN A 7 1.15 17.27 6.24
N SER A 8 1.13 15.95 6.47
CA SER A 8 2.24 15.02 6.32
C SER A 8 2.34 14.35 4.93
N ASN A 9 1.62 14.83 3.92
CA ASN A 9 1.59 14.30 2.55
C ASN A 9 0.98 12.91 2.36
N LEU A 10 0.21 12.41 3.31
CA LEU A 10 -0.48 11.13 3.15
C LEU A 10 -1.66 11.27 2.18
N PRO A 11 -1.76 10.41 1.15
CA PRO A 11 -2.89 10.41 0.22
C PRO A 11 -4.14 9.78 0.87
N TRP A 12 -5.32 10.17 0.40
CA TRP A 12 -6.61 9.60 0.83
C TRP A 12 -7.05 8.39 -0.01
N ALA A 13 -6.45 8.21 -1.19
CA ALA A 13 -6.78 7.13 -2.11
C ALA A 13 -5.52 6.63 -2.82
N LEU A 14 -5.53 5.35 -3.18
CA LEU A 14 -4.52 4.71 -4.02
C LEU A 14 -5.19 4.30 -5.34
N HIS A 15 -4.46 4.50 -6.44
CA HIS A 15 -4.83 3.96 -7.73
C HIS A 15 -3.86 2.85 -8.06
N ILE A 16 -4.38 1.63 -8.24
CA ILE A 16 -3.61 0.42 -8.50
C ILE A 16 -4.13 -0.16 -9.80
N ASP A 17 -3.23 -0.40 -10.75
CA ASP A 17 -3.56 -1.05 -12.00
C ASP A 17 -3.69 -2.56 -11.76
N GLY A 18 -4.90 -3.09 -11.92
CA GLY A 18 -5.19 -4.52 -11.82
C GLY A 18 -6.00 -4.91 -10.58
N THR A 19 -5.82 -6.16 -10.13
CA THR A 19 -6.52 -6.72 -8.98
C THR A 19 -5.79 -6.37 -7.69
N PHE A 20 -6.54 -5.89 -6.69
CA PHE A 20 -6.03 -5.57 -5.37
C PHE A 20 -6.87 -6.27 -4.31
N ASP A 21 -6.24 -7.10 -3.50
CA ASP A 21 -6.90 -7.72 -2.35
C ASP A 21 -6.86 -6.76 -1.17
N TYR A 22 -8.03 -6.47 -0.60
CA TYR A 22 -8.14 -5.46 0.45
C TYR A 22 -7.63 -5.99 1.79
N PRO A 23 -6.95 -5.14 2.60
CA PRO A 23 -6.74 -5.43 4.01
C PRO A 23 -8.08 -5.72 4.71
N SER A 24 -8.11 -6.75 5.56
CA SER A 24 -9.25 -7.01 6.42
C SER A 24 -9.47 -5.86 7.40
N GLU A 25 -10.72 -5.68 7.84
CA GLU A 25 -11.12 -4.50 8.60
C GLU A 25 -10.22 -4.26 9.83
N LYS A 26 -9.83 -3.00 10.06
CA LYS A 26 -8.91 -2.55 11.12
C LYS A 26 -7.42 -2.90 10.91
N ASN A 27 -7.05 -3.65 9.87
CA ASN A 27 -5.65 -3.82 9.50
C ASN A 27 -5.21 -2.70 8.56
N SER A 28 -4.03 -2.12 8.82
CA SER A 28 -3.48 -1.10 7.94
C SER A 28 -2.88 -1.74 6.68
N ILE A 29 -2.81 -0.96 5.60
CA ILE A 29 -2.17 -1.42 4.36
C ILE A 29 -0.67 -1.70 4.56
N SER A 30 -0.01 -0.93 5.42
CA SER A 30 1.40 -1.13 5.78
C SER A 30 1.63 -2.40 6.59
N ASP A 31 0.64 -2.85 7.36
CA ASP A 31 0.73 -4.12 8.10
C ASP A 31 0.39 -5.34 7.24
N THR A 32 -0.38 -5.12 6.16
CA THR A 32 -0.84 -6.16 5.24
C THR A 32 0.16 -6.37 4.10
N TYR A 33 0.70 -5.29 3.53
CA TYR A 33 1.68 -5.30 2.45
C TYR A 33 3.02 -4.78 2.95
N LEU A 34 3.96 -5.71 3.15
CA LEU A 34 5.20 -5.50 3.89
C LEU A 34 6.14 -4.48 3.21
N ASN A 35 6.04 -4.36 1.89
CA ASN A 35 6.87 -3.43 1.08
C ASN A 35 6.19 -2.07 0.83
N PHE A 36 4.96 -1.85 1.31
CA PHE A 36 4.19 -0.63 1.02
C PHE A 36 4.90 0.64 1.53
N ASN A 37 5.49 0.60 2.72
CA ASN A 37 6.16 1.76 3.30
C ASN A 37 7.41 2.15 2.50
N ASP A 38 8.20 1.18 2.07
CA ASP A 38 9.41 1.41 1.27
C ASP A 38 9.06 1.94 -0.12
N TRP A 39 7.99 1.42 -0.72
CA TRP A 39 7.43 1.98 -1.94
C TRP A 39 6.98 3.44 -1.76
N ALA A 40 6.18 3.73 -0.73
CA ALA A 40 5.62 5.05 -0.49
C ALA A 40 6.71 6.10 -0.21
N THR A 41 7.73 5.74 0.58
CA THR A 41 8.84 6.63 0.95
C THR A 41 9.84 6.84 -0.20
N SER A 42 10.00 5.87 -1.09
CA SER A 42 10.83 6.01 -2.29
C SER A 42 10.19 6.87 -3.39
N GLY A 43 8.94 7.32 -3.20
CA GLY A 43 8.19 8.02 -4.24
C GLY A 43 7.75 7.11 -5.38
N GLY A 44 7.64 5.80 -5.12
CA GLY A 44 7.21 4.79 -6.09
C GLY A 44 8.33 4.20 -6.95
N LEU A 45 9.60 4.45 -6.61
CA LEU A 45 10.76 3.92 -7.34
C LEU A 45 11.12 2.48 -6.91
N ASN A 46 10.92 2.15 -5.65
CA ASN A 46 11.19 0.82 -5.10
C ASN A 46 9.89 0.04 -4.92
N PHE A 47 9.93 -1.28 -5.12
CA PHE A 47 8.79 -2.18 -4.93
C PHE A 47 7.52 -1.67 -5.65
N SER A 48 7.64 -1.28 -6.93
CA SER A 48 6.49 -0.80 -7.74
C SER A 48 5.37 -1.84 -7.88
N ASP A 49 5.66 -3.08 -7.53
CA ASP A 49 4.82 -4.26 -7.50
C ASP A 49 4.44 -4.71 -6.08
N TRP A 50 4.58 -3.84 -5.07
CA TRP A 50 4.31 -4.15 -3.65
C TRP A 50 2.93 -4.77 -3.39
N TYR A 51 1.94 -4.47 -4.24
CA TYR A 51 0.56 -4.94 -4.12
C TYR A 51 0.32 -6.36 -4.68
N LEU A 52 1.32 -6.98 -5.32
CA LEU A 52 1.19 -8.31 -5.89
C LEU A 52 1.25 -9.41 -4.82
N ASN A 53 0.60 -10.54 -5.11
CA ASN A 53 0.66 -11.75 -4.29
C ASN A 53 1.98 -12.53 -4.52
N LEU A 54 3.09 -11.95 -4.11
CA LEU A 54 4.41 -12.58 -4.16
C LEU A 54 4.82 -13.09 -2.77
N GLN A 55 5.64 -14.13 -2.75
CA GLN A 55 6.14 -14.68 -1.49
C GLN A 55 6.93 -13.60 -0.72
N GLY A 56 6.53 -13.33 0.52
CA GLY A 56 7.15 -12.33 1.38
C GLY A 56 6.71 -10.88 1.14
N TYR A 57 5.73 -10.63 0.27
CA TYR A 57 5.23 -9.26 0.00
C TYR A 57 4.06 -8.87 0.90
N ARG A 58 3.33 -9.85 1.43
CA ARG A 58 2.12 -9.60 2.23
C ARG A 58 1.92 -10.62 3.33
N ASP A 59 1.26 -10.19 4.39
CA ASP A 59 0.73 -11.03 5.45
C ASP A 59 -0.67 -11.53 5.05
N GLY A 60 -0.74 -12.77 4.58
CA GLY A 60 -1.99 -13.38 4.11
C GLY A 60 -3.08 -13.49 5.19
N SER A 61 -2.73 -13.41 6.48
CA SER A 61 -3.73 -13.40 7.57
C SER A 61 -4.51 -12.10 7.69
N LYS A 62 -4.03 -11.03 7.03
CA LYS A 62 -4.61 -9.68 7.05
C LYS A 62 -5.28 -9.30 5.75
N VAL A 63 -5.41 -10.23 4.81
CA VAL A 63 -6.14 -10.04 3.54
C VAL A 63 -7.59 -10.51 3.71
N TYR A 64 -8.55 -9.78 3.13
CA TYR A 64 -9.98 -10.14 3.11
C TYR A 64 -10.33 -11.04 1.93
#